data_AF-A0A529NZI6-F1
#
_entry.id   AF-A0A529NZI6-F1
#
_cell.length_a   1.000
_cell.length_b   1.000
_cell.length_c   1.000
_cell.angle_alpha   90.00
_cell.angle_beta   90.00
_cell.angle_gamma   90.00
#
_symmetry.space_group_name_H-M   'P 1'
#
loop_
_entity.id
_entity.type
_entity.pdbx_description
1 polymer ?
#
loop_
_entity_poly.entity_id
_entity_poly.type
_entity_poly.pdbx_seq_one_letter_code
_entity_poly.pdbx_strand_id
1 'polypeptide(L)'
;MQGISVYALLALGNAVLSAARDLAGRKVGAEVPGMIVAISAVVVVLVGSGVAHLVSERWVMPEPRHLLLIAGAGLFLIFGHFFIFMAYRVGPTSAVAPFYYCFTVWAVISGLLVFGQFPNALAVCGILLVVASGLAIVSLDERRRRLIPVA
;
A
#
# COMPACT_ATOMS: atom_id res chain seq x y z
N MET A 1 7.50 -29.91 8.68
CA MET A 1 6.59 -28.76 8.70
C MET A 1 7.45 -27.52 8.92
N GLN A 2 7.78 -26.79 7.86
CA GLN A 2 8.52 -25.54 8.00
C GLN A 2 7.59 -24.55 8.71
N GLY A 3 7.99 -24.06 9.88
CA GLY A 3 7.24 -23.09 10.66
C GLY A 3 7.03 -21.78 9.89
N ILE A 4 6.28 -20.85 10.48
CA ILE A 4 5.97 -19.54 9.90
C ILE A 4 7.26 -18.90 9.37
N SER A 5 7.29 -18.61 8.07
CA SER A 5 8.42 -17.97 7.40
C SER A 5 8.67 -16.58 8.01
N VAL A 6 9.94 -16.21 8.20
CA VAL A 6 10.30 -14.87 8.69
C VAL A 6 9.71 -13.76 7.81
N TYR A 7 9.58 -14.02 6.50
CA TYR A 7 8.98 -13.07 5.56
C TYR A 7 7.48 -12.86 5.82
N ALA A 8 6.77 -13.88 6.30
CA ALA A 8 5.37 -13.74 6.67
C ALA A 8 5.20 -12.86 7.92
N LEU A 9 6.09 -13.00 8.91
CA LEU A 9 6.11 -12.13 10.09
C LEU A 9 6.41 -10.67 9.72
N LEU A 10 7.38 -10.45 8.81
CA LEU A 10 7.69 -9.11 8.30
C LEU A 10 6.51 -8.50 7.53
N ALA A 11 5.82 -9.29 6.70
CA ALA A 11 4.63 -8.83 5.99
C ALA A 11 3.49 -8.43 6.93
N LEU A 12 3.25 -9.22 7.99
CA LEU A 12 2.28 -8.89 9.04
C LEU A 12 2.68 -7.62 9.80
N GLY A 13 3.95 -7.48 10.17
CA GLY A 13 4.49 -6.28 10.81
C GLY A 13 4.29 -5.03 9.94
N ASN A 14 4.60 -5.13 8.65
CA ASN A 14 4.37 -4.05 7.68
C ASN A 14 2.88 -3.66 7.60
N ALA A 15 1.96 -4.63 7.60
CA ALA A 15 0.53 -4.35 7.54
C ALA A 15 0.05 -3.58 8.79
N VAL A 16 0.51 -3.98 9.98
CA VAL A 16 0.18 -3.29 11.25
C VAL A 16 0.74 -1.87 11.25
N LEU A 17 2.00 -1.68 10.88
CA LEU A 17 2.66 -0.38 10.83
C LEU A 17 2.00 0.55 9.80
N SER A 18 1.62 0.01 8.63
CA SER A 18 0.92 0.77 7.58
C SER A 18 -0.46 1.23 8.06
N ALA A 19 -1.21 0.34 8.72
CA ALA A 19 -2.50 0.70 9.30
C ALA A 19 -2.36 1.76 10.41
N ALA A 20 -1.34 1.64 11.27
CA ALA A 20 -1.05 2.62 12.31
C ALA A 20 -0.67 3.98 11.70
N ARG A 21 0.16 4.00 10.65
CA ARG A 21 0.52 5.20 9.89
C ARG A 21 -0.72 5.88 9.30
N ASP A 22 -1.57 5.12 8.61
CA ASP A 22 -2.75 5.66 7.95
C ASP A 22 -3.75 6.22 8.99
N LEU A 23 -3.90 5.56 10.14
CA LEU A 23 -4.74 6.06 11.24
C LEU A 23 -4.15 7.30 11.93
N ALA A 24 -2.83 7.35 12.13
CA ALA A 24 -2.15 8.52 12.66
C ALA A 24 -2.26 9.72 11.70
N GLY A 25 -2.17 9.49 10.39
CA GLY A 25 -2.36 10.50 9.36
C GLY A 25 -3.74 11.18 9.43
N ARG A 26 -4.78 10.47 9.89
CA ARG A 26 -6.12 11.04 10.10
C ARG A 26 -6.21 12.00 11.29
N LYS A 27 -5.26 11.93 12.23
CA LYS A 27 -5.18 12.84 13.39
C LYS A 27 -4.43 14.12 13.07
N VAL A 28 -3.84 14.24 11.88
CA VAL A 28 -3.21 15.47 11.44
C VAL A 28 -4.29 16.52 11.21
N GLY A 29 -4.24 17.60 12.00
CA GLY A 29 -5.19 18.70 11.89
C GLY A 29 -5.18 19.33 10.49
N ALA A 30 -6.35 19.78 10.02
CA ALA A 30 -6.52 20.39 8.71
C ALA A 30 -5.66 21.67 8.50
N GLU A 31 -5.16 22.24 9.60
CA GLU A 31 -4.27 23.39 9.65
C GLU A 31 -2.85 23.08 9.16
N VAL A 32 -2.42 21.81 9.19
CA VAL A 32 -1.09 21.40 8.73
C VAL A 32 -1.12 21.23 7.22
N PRO A 33 -0.31 21.97 6.45
CA PRO A 33 -0.17 21.75 5.02
C PRO A 33 0.26 20.30 4.73
N GLY A 34 -0.47 19.61 3.85
CA GLY A 34 -0.17 18.21 3.50
C GLY A 34 1.25 17.99 2.97
N MET A 35 1.87 19.05 2.42
CA MET A 35 3.27 19.05 2.00
C MET A 35 4.24 18.85 3.18
N ILE A 36 3.95 19.40 4.36
CA ILE A 36 4.79 19.19 5.56
C ILE A 36 4.73 17.72 5.97
N VAL A 37 3.55 17.11 5.96
CA VAL A 37 3.37 15.67 6.28
C VAL A 37 4.13 14.80 5.29
N ALA A 38 4.01 15.10 3.99
CA ALA A 38 4.68 14.36 2.93
C ALA A 38 6.22 14.45 3.04
N ILE A 39 6.76 15.67 3.22
CA ILE A 39 8.21 15.87 3.38
C ILE A 39 8.71 15.19 4.65
N SER A 40 7.97 15.29 5.75
CA SER A 40 8.35 14.65 7.02
C SER A 40 8.40 13.12 6.87
N ALA A 41 7.40 12.53 6.21
CA ALA A 41 7.37 11.10 5.92
C ALA A 41 8.55 10.67 5.03
N VAL A 42 8.86 11.44 3.98
CA VAL A 42 10.02 11.18 3.12
C VAL A 42 11.32 11.23 3.90
N VAL A 43 11.53 12.24 4.75
CA VAL A 43 12.74 12.38 5.57
C VAL A 43 12.88 11.20 6.54
N VAL A 44 11.81 10.84 7.24
CA VAL A 44 11.82 9.70 8.18
C VAL A 44 12.14 8.40 7.46
N VAL A 45 11.54 8.16 6.29
CA VAL A 45 11.81 6.95 5.49
C VAL A 45 13.24 6.96 4.95
N LEU A 46 13.72 8.09 4.43
CA LEU A 46 15.08 8.23 3.89
C LEU A 46 16.13 7.94 4.97
N VAL A 47 15.99 8.57 6.15
CA VAL A 47 16.92 8.39 7.26
C VAL A 47 16.80 6.97 7.82
N GLY A 48 15.59 6.48 8.07
CA GLY A 48 15.36 5.15 8.64
C GLY A 48 15.86 4.03 7.74
N SER A 49 15.51 4.07 6.45
CA SER A 49 15.99 3.09 5.47
C SER A 49 17.50 3.23 5.22
N GLY A 50 18.03 4.45 5.14
CA GLY A 50 19.45 4.71 4.96
C GLY A 50 20.30 4.14 6.09
N VAL A 51 19.92 4.40 7.35
CA VAL A 51 20.61 3.83 8.53
C VAL A 51 20.51 2.31 8.53
N ALA A 52 19.33 1.73 8.26
CA ALA A 52 19.15 0.28 8.21
C ALA A 52 20.04 -0.38 7.13
N HIS A 53 20.16 0.25 5.96
CA HIS A 53 20.99 -0.24 4.85
C HIS A 53 22.48 -0.17 5.18
N LEU A 54 22.94 0.89 5.83
CA LEU A 54 24.34 1.05 6.24
C LEU A 54 24.76 0.02 7.30
N VAL A 55 23.82 -0.44 8.13
CA VAL A 55 24.09 -1.43 9.19
C VAL A 55 24.01 -2.87 8.67
N SER A 56 23.11 -3.15 7.74
CA SER A 56 22.77 -4.53 7.35
C SER A 56 23.41 -4.97 6.04
N GLU A 57 23.65 -4.05 5.09
CA GLU A 57 23.96 -4.39 3.71
C GLU A 57 25.30 -3.81 3.24
N ARG A 58 26.00 -4.52 2.34
CA ARG A 58 27.23 -4.02 1.72
C ARG A 58 26.88 -3.09 0.55
N TRP A 59 27.50 -1.92 0.52
CA TRP A 59 27.31 -0.97 -0.60
C TRP A 59 27.86 -1.55 -1.91
N VAL A 60 27.01 -1.58 -2.94
CA VAL A 60 27.37 -1.96 -4.31
C VAL A 60 27.00 -0.81 -5.24
N MET A 61 27.91 -0.44 -6.15
CA MET A 61 27.65 0.66 -7.09
C MET A 61 26.52 0.26 -8.05
N PRO A 62 25.41 1.02 -8.11
CA PRO A 62 24.31 0.69 -8.99
C PRO A 62 24.65 0.98 -10.45
N GLU A 63 24.32 0.05 -11.32
CA GLU A 63 24.38 0.21 -12.77
C GLU A 63 23.39 1.31 -13.24
N PRO A 64 23.68 2.08 -14.31
CA PRO A 64 22.79 3.12 -14.82
C PRO A 64 21.36 2.65 -15.09
N ARG A 65 21.20 1.39 -15.52
CA ARG A 65 19.88 0.76 -15.71
C ARG A 65 19.09 0.66 -14.40
N HIS A 66 19.73 0.27 -13.30
CA HIS A 66 19.08 0.20 -11.99
C HIS A 66 18.70 1.58 -11.48
N LEU A 67 19.53 2.60 -11.70
CA LEU A 67 19.20 3.99 -11.36
C LEU A 67 17.95 4.48 -12.09
N LEU A 68 17.83 4.18 -13.39
CA LEU A 68 16.66 4.55 -14.19
C LEU A 68 15.38 3.87 -13.67
N LEU A 69 15.46 2.59 -13.33
CA LEU A 69 14.34 1.82 -12.79
C LEU A 69 13.91 2.33 -11.41
N ILE A 70 14.86 2.64 -10.53
CA ILE A 70 14.59 3.20 -9.19
C ILE A 70 13.96 4.59 -9.32
N ALA A 71 14.48 5.44 -10.21
CA ALA A 71 13.90 6.76 -10.47
C ALA A 71 12.46 6.66 -11.00
N GLY A 72 12.21 5.75 -11.95
CA GLY A 72 10.87 5.48 -12.46
C GLY A 72 9.93 4.97 -11.36
N ALA A 73 10.38 3.99 -10.56
CA ALA A 73 9.61 3.46 -9.44
C ALA A 73 9.26 4.55 -8.41
N GLY A 74 10.22 5.40 -8.06
CA GLY A 74 10.02 6.54 -7.17
C GLY A 74 8.99 7.52 -7.72
N LEU A 75 9.04 7.84 -9.01
CA LEU A 75 8.06 8.72 -9.66
C LEU A 75 6.64 8.15 -9.56
N PHE A 76 6.44 6.88 -9.95
CA PHE A 76 5.14 6.21 -9.83
C PHE A 76 4.67 6.14 -8.38
N LEU A 77 5.58 5.90 -7.43
CA LEU A 77 5.25 5.83 -6.02
C LEU A 77 4.75 7.17 -5.47
N ILE A 78 5.37 8.29 -5.87
CA ILE A 78 4.97 9.65 -5.51
C ILE A 78 3.56 9.94 -6.05
N PHE A 79 3.32 9.67 -7.34
CA PHE A 79 2.00 9.88 -7.94
C PHE A 79 0.93 9.00 -7.26
N GLY A 80 1.23 7.73 -7.02
CA GLY A 80 0.30 6.81 -6.35
C GLY A 80 -0.08 7.29 -4.94
N HIS A 81 0.91 7.70 -4.13
CA HIS A 81 0.66 8.24 -2.80
C HIS A 81 -0.06 9.58 -2.82
N PHE A 82 0.27 10.45 -3.79
CA PHE A 82 -0.40 11.72 -3.93
C PHE A 82 -1.90 11.54 -4.26
N PHE A 83 -2.22 10.66 -5.21
CA PHE A 83 -3.61 10.38 -5.58
C PHE A 83 -4.41 9.75 -4.43
N ILE A 84 -3.81 8.80 -3.69
CA ILE A 84 -4.52 8.18 -2.56
C ILE A 84 -4.75 9.15 -1.42
N PHE A 85 -3.77 10.02 -1.14
CA PHE A 85 -3.91 11.08 -0.14
C PHE A 85 -5.01 12.08 -0.54
N MET A 86 -5.04 12.50 -1.81
CA MET A 86 -6.09 13.38 -2.33
C MET A 86 -7.47 12.72 -2.26
N ALA A 87 -7.57 11.42 -2.59
CA ALA A 87 -8.81 10.66 -2.50
C ALA A 87 -9.36 10.62 -1.06
N TYR A 88 -8.49 10.40 -0.07
CA TYR A 88 -8.86 10.46 1.35
C TYR A 88 -9.24 11.85 1.84
N ARG A 89 -8.72 12.91 1.21
CA ARG A 89 -9.03 14.30 1.59
C ARG A 89 -10.37 14.79 1.03
N VAL A 90 -10.77 14.28 -0.14
CA VAL A 90 -11.98 14.72 -0.85
C VAL A 90 -13.17 13.78 -0.61
N GLY A 91 -12.92 12.49 -0.39
CA GLY A 91 -13.95 11.46 -0.27
C GLY A 91 -14.09 10.85 1.13
N PRO A 92 -15.26 10.29 1.48
CA PRO A 92 -15.43 9.53 2.71
C PRO A 92 -14.51 8.30 2.70
N THR A 93 -13.87 8.01 3.82
CA THR A 93 -12.90 6.91 3.98
C THR A 93 -13.47 5.54 3.56
N SER A 94 -14.78 5.32 3.75
CA SER A 94 -15.48 4.10 3.33
C SER A 94 -15.55 3.90 1.82
N ALA A 95 -15.47 4.97 1.03
CA ALA A 95 -15.43 4.90 -0.43
C ALA A 95 -14.02 4.63 -0.97
N VAL A 96 -12.97 5.04 -0.24
CA VAL A 96 -11.57 4.87 -0.66
C VAL A 96 -11.02 3.50 -0.22
N ALA A 97 -11.45 2.99 0.94
CA ALA A 97 -10.98 1.71 1.48
C ALA A 97 -11.06 0.52 0.49
N PRO A 98 -12.12 0.37 -0.34
CA PRO A 98 -12.21 -0.75 -1.28
C PRO A 98 -11.12 -0.75 -2.36
N PHE A 99 -10.55 0.41 -2.70
CA PHE A 99 -9.50 0.50 -3.71
C PHE A 99 -8.20 -0.18 -3.29
N TYR A 100 -7.96 -0.37 -1.99
CA TYR A 100 -6.78 -1.12 -1.51
C TYR A 100 -6.84 -2.59 -1.92
N TYR A 101 -8.04 -3.16 -2.09
CA TYR A 101 -8.19 -4.55 -2.54
C TYR A 101 -7.84 -4.70 -4.04
N CYS A 102 -7.97 -3.63 -4.83
CA CYS A 102 -7.51 -3.63 -6.22
C CYS A 102 -5.98 -3.79 -6.33
N PHE A 103 -5.21 -3.42 -5.30
CA PHE A 103 -3.76 -3.70 -5.29
C PHE A 103 -3.45 -5.18 -5.35
N THR A 104 -4.28 -6.04 -4.73
CA THR A 104 -4.09 -7.49 -4.77
C THR A 104 -4.23 -8.00 -6.21
N VAL A 105 -5.20 -7.50 -6.97
CA VAL A 105 -5.39 -7.85 -8.38
C VAL A 105 -4.18 -7.42 -9.21
N TRP A 106 -3.74 -6.17 -9.04
CA TRP A 106 -2.57 -5.65 -9.75
C TRP A 106 -1.26 -6.36 -9.36
N ALA A 107 -1.11 -6.79 -8.11
CA ALA A 107 0.04 -7.57 -7.65
C ALA A 107 0.12 -8.94 -8.34
N VAL A 108 -1.01 -9.58 -8.60
CA VAL A 108 -1.05 -10.86 -9.34
C VAL A 108 -0.72 -10.64 -10.81
N ILE A 109 -1.31 -9.61 -11.43
CA ILE A 109 -1.05 -9.27 -12.83
C ILE A 109 0.43 -8.92 -13.03
N SER A 110 1.01 -8.08 -12.17
CA SER A 110 2.43 -7.72 -12.27
C SER A 110 3.34 -8.91 -11.95
N GLY A 111 2.97 -9.75 -10.97
CA GLY A 111 3.63 -11.02 -10.67
C GLY A 111 3.76 -11.93 -11.90
N LEU A 112 2.66 -12.07 -12.63
CA LEU A 112 2.61 -12.87 -13.86
C LEU A 112 3.38 -12.22 -15.01
N LEU A 113 3.16 -10.92 -15.28
CA LEU A 113 3.72 -10.23 -16.45
C LEU A 113 5.22 -9.97 -16.31
N VAL A 114 5.70 -9.63 -15.11
CA VAL A 114 7.10 -9.24 -14.87
C VAL A 114 7.96 -10.44 -14.52
N PHE A 115 7.45 -11.35 -13.67
CA PHE A 115 8.23 -12.47 -13.15
C PHE A 115 7.85 -13.82 -13.76
N GLY A 116 6.78 -13.90 -14.56
CA GLY A 116 6.32 -15.16 -15.15
C GLY A 116 5.87 -16.20 -14.12
N GLN A 117 5.66 -15.79 -12.86
CA GLN A 117 5.35 -16.71 -11.78
C GLN A 117 3.85 -16.77 -11.52
N PHE A 118 3.29 -17.98 -11.64
CA PHE A 118 1.89 -18.21 -11.32
C PHE A 118 1.72 -18.44 -9.81
N PRO A 119 0.74 -17.81 -9.15
CA PRO A 119 0.47 -18.05 -7.74
C PRO A 119 0.12 -19.53 -7.52
N ASN A 120 0.62 -20.11 -6.42
CA ASN A 120 0.23 -21.47 -6.04
C ASN A 120 -1.26 -21.53 -5.63
N ALA A 121 -1.84 -22.73 -5.57
CA ALA A 121 -3.27 -22.91 -5.28
C ALA A 121 -3.73 -22.23 -3.97
N LEU A 122 -2.88 -22.23 -2.93
CA LEU A 122 -3.17 -21.60 -1.65
C LEU A 122 -3.17 -20.06 -1.75
N ALA A 123 -2.25 -19.49 -2.51
CA ALA A 123 -2.22 -18.06 -2.82
C ALA A 123 -3.44 -17.65 -3.63
N VAL A 124 -3.86 -18.45 -4.62
CA VAL A 124 -5.09 -18.20 -5.40
C VAL A 124 -6.31 -18.18 -4.49
N CYS A 125 -6.45 -19.14 -3.56
CA CYS A 125 -7.54 -19.11 -2.58
C CYS A 125 -7.53 -17.83 -1.75
N GLY A 126 -6.36 -17.41 -1.26
CA GLY A 126 -6.23 -16.15 -0.51
C GLY A 126 -6.61 -14.92 -1.33
N ILE A 127 -6.14 -14.83 -2.58
CA ILE A 127 -6.46 -13.76 -3.51
C ILE A 127 -7.98 -13.69 -3.76
N LEU A 128 -8.62 -14.83 -4.04
CA LEU A 128 -10.07 -14.90 -4.25
C LEU A 128 -10.84 -14.43 -3.03
N LEU A 129 -10.39 -14.77 -1.83
CA LEU A 129 -11.02 -14.33 -0.57
C LEU A 129 -10.90 -12.81 -0.40
N VAL A 130 -9.73 -12.23 -0.67
CA VAL A 130 -9.52 -10.77 -0.62
C VAL A 130 -10.40 -10.05 -1.65
N VAL A 131 -10.47 -10.56 -2.89
CA VAL A 131 -11.31 -9.98 -3.94
C VAL A 131 -12.80 -10.09 -3.59
N ALA A 132 -13.25 -11.24 -3.09
CA ALA A 132 -14.63 -11.44 -2.66
C ALA A 132 -15.01 -10.52 -1.50
N SER A 133 -14.11 -10.33 -0.54
CA SER A 133 -14.30 -9.38 0.56
C SER A 133 -14.42 -7.95 0.06
N GLY A 134 -13.55 -7.53 -0.87
CA GLY A 134 -13.63 -6.21 -1.50
C GLY A 134 -14.95 -5.97 -2.23
N LEU A 135 -15.40 -6.93 -3.05
CA LEU A 135 -16.68 -6.87 -3.75
C LEU A 135 -17.87 -6.84 -2.78
N ALA A 136 -17.81 -7.62 -1.70
CA ALA A 136 -18.84 -7.64 -0.65
C ALA A 136 -18.96 -6.28 0.04
N ILE A 137 -17.83 -5.62 0.37
CA ILE A 137 -17.83 -4.30 1.00
C ILE A 137 -18.48 -3.26 0.09
N VAL A 138 -18.13 -3.23 -1.20
CA VAL A 138 -18.75 -2.31 -2.18
C VAL A 138 -20.26 -2.57 -2.30
N SER A 139 -20.65 -3.84 -2.42
CA SER A 139 -22.06 -4.23 -2.53
C SER A 139 -22.88 -3.89 -1.27
N LEU A 140 -22.25 -3.97 -0.08
CA LEU A 140 -22.87 -3.62 1.19
C LEU A 140 -22.97 -2.09 1.37
N ASP A 141 -21.97 -1.31 0.97
CA ASP A 141 -22.02 0.16 1.03
C ASP A 141 -23.12 0.72 0.11
N GLU A 142 -23.28 0.17 -1.10
CA GLU A 142 -24.38 0.53 -2.01
C GLU A 142 -25.76 0.23 -1.39
N ARG A 143 -25.92 -0.93 -0.76
CA ARG A 143 -27.17 -1.29 -0.06
C ARG A 143 -27.44 -0.35 1.10
N ARG A 144 -26.42 0.02 1.87
CA ARG A 144 -26.55 0.91 3.03
C ARG A 144 -26.90 2.34 2.62
N ARG A 145 -26.31 2.85 1.53
CA ARG A 145 -26.67 4.15 0.94
C ARG A 145 -28.09 4.20 0.40
N ARG A 146 -28.60 3.10 -0.18
CA ARG A 146 -29.99 3.00 -0.65
C ARG A 146 -31.03 2.97 0.48
N LEU A 147 -30.63 2.57 1.69
CA LEU A 147 -31.52 2.42 2.85
C LEU A 147 -31.61 3.66 3.74
N ILE A 148 -30.82 4.71 3.47
CA ILE A 148 -30.97 6.02 4.13
C ILE A 148 -31.69 6.94 3.13
N PRO A 149 -33.03 7.08 3.20
CA PRO A 149 -33.70 8.12 2.44
C PRO A 149 -33.26 9.45 3.04
N VAL A 150 -32.78 10.35 2.18
CA VAL A 150 -32.51 11.75 2.53
C VAL A 150 -33.84 12.32 3.03
N ALA A 151 -33.90 12.61 4.33
CA ALA A 151 -34.98 13.38 4.96
C ALA A 151 -34.62 14.86 4.94
#